data_AF-A0A5N6E4P2-F1
#
_entry.id   AF-A0A5N6E4P2-F1
#
_cell.length_a   1.000
_cell.length_b   1.000
_cell.length_c   1.000
_cell.angle_alpha   90.00
_cell.angle_beta   90.00
_cell.angle_gamma   90.00
#
_symmetry.space_group_name_H-M   'P 1'
#
loop_
_entity.id
_entity.type
_entity.pdbx_description
1 polymer ?
#
loop_
_entity_poly.entity_id
_entity_poly.type
_entity_poly.pdbx_seq_one_letter_code
_entity_poly.pdbx_strand_id
1 'polypeptide(L)'
;MRHQTFAPIFLSFLIICTISIASGFPLRKRLPRPFVDLPHLRHEQRLQENGELKQWLQNQQPIMTPNIAMPPSEESRRPPDSGSDGPVISDVLPKNRGINIFASLTRDFEPIDSRFNDATKNVTVLAPRNSAIQGLPRKPWENLDDYAQFGEAKAYEGQEGQDRAKSNLKRFVEAHIVPRSPWNEGDEVETLGGDKLSWTKDGDKIFIQPGNIEVDSIAEQVSNGEVWILNGVINYR
;
A
#
# COMPACT_ATOMS: atom_id res chain seq x y z
N MET A 1 53.93 64.52 -5.37
CA MET A 1 55.00 64.74 -6.35
C MET A 1 56.26 64.00 -5.88
N ARG A 2 56.77 63.06 -6.69
CA ARG A 2 58.20 62.72 -6.95
C ARG A 2 59.14 62.50 -5.74
N HIS A 3 60.00 61.49 -5.63
CA HIS A 3 60.49 60.41 -6.51
C HIS A 3 61.29 59.40 -5.64
N GLN A 4 61.48 58.19 -6.16
CA GLN A 4 62.24 57.05 -5.60
C GLN A 4 63.77 57.23 -5.64
N THR A 5 64.50 56.49 -4.79
CA THR A 5 65.79 55.78 -5.05
C THR A 5 66.13 54.86 -3.85
N PHE A 6 66.05 53.52 -3.92
CA PHE A 6 67.06 52.48 -4.30
C PHE A 6 68.26 52.22 -3.34
N ALA A 7 68.12 51.16 -2.51
CA ALA A 7 69.03 50.01 -2.19
C ALA A 7 70.48 50.22 -1.63
N PRO A 8 71.24 49.16 -1.20
CA PRO A 8 70.94 47.90 -0.47
C PRO A 8 71.93 47.61 0.70
N ILE A 9 71.63 46.69 1.65
CA ILE A 9 72.68 45.97 2.42
C ILE A 9 72.30 44.49 2.60
N PHE A 10 73.18 43.63 2.06
CA PHE A 10 73.27 42.19 2.23
C PHE A 10 73.67 41.82 3.67
N LEU A 11 73.04 40.79 4.26
CA LEU A 11 73.79 39.88 5.14
C LEU A 11 73.22 38.47 5.06
N SER A 12 73.93 37.65 4.29
CA SER A 12 73.85 36.20 4.27
C SER A 12 74.56 35.61 5.49
N PHE A 13 73.90 34.73 6.24
CA PHE A 13 74.60 33.66 6.96
C PHE A 13 73.77 32.37 6.90
N LEU A 14 74.20 31.50 5.99
CA LEU A 14 73.99 30.06 6.01
C LEU A 14 74.84 29.48 7.14
N ILE A 15 74.23 28.80 8.12
CA ILE A 15 74.90 27.70 8.82
C ILE A 15 73.95 26.50 8.87
N ILE A 16 74.49 25.43 8.29
CA ILE A 16 73.97 24.09 8.07
C ILE A 16 74.26 23.24 9.33
N CYS A 17 73.63 22.06 9.40
CA CYS A 17 73.89 20.91 10.28
C CYS A 17 73.16 20.93 11.64
N THR A 18 72.51 19.86 12.11
CA THR A 18 72.60 18.43 11.76
C THR A 18 71.32 17.67 12.12
N ILE A 19 71.12 16.63 11.32
CA ILE A 19 70.26 15.45 11.40
C ILE A 19 70.02 14.92 12.83
N SER A 20 68.76 14.54 13.11
CA SER A 20 68.46 13.42 14.00
C SER A 20 67.34 12.58 13.40
N ILE A 21 67.71 11.34 13.11
CA ILE A 21 66.87 10.25 12.62
C ILE A 21 66.10 9.69 13.81
N ALA A 22 64.79 9.57 13.71
CA ALA A 22 64.00 8.68 14.55
C ALA A 22 62.93 7.97 13.72
N SER A 23 62.96 6.66 13.85
CA SER A 23 62.26 5.62 13.13
C SER A 23 60.76 5.51 13.44
N GLY A 24 59.96 5.32 12.37
CA GLY A 24 59.00 4.22 12.25
C GLY A 24 57.62 4.37 12.90
N PHE A 25 56.58 4.51 12.06
CA PHE A 25 55.26 3.85 12.17
C PHE A 25 54.51 3.97 10.82
N PRO A 26 54.02 2.89 10.17
CA PRO A 26 53.11 3.03 9.05
C PRO A 26 51.68 3.25 9.58
N LEU A 27 51.33 4.50 9.87
CA LEU A 27 49.93 4.83 10.17
C LEU A 27 49.16 4.88 8.84
N ARG A 28 48.50 3.76 8.49
CA ARG A 28 47.45 3.75 7.46
C ARG A 28 46.45 4.86 7.78
N LYS A 29 46.46 5.93 6.99
CA LYS A 29 45.36 6.92 6.96
C LYS A 29 44.09 6.18 6.55
N ARG A 30 43.27 5.80 7.54
CA ARG A 30 41.88 5.40 7.29
C ARG A 30 41.18 6.66 6.79
N LEU A 31 40.72 6.61 5.55
CA LEU A 31 39.77 7.59 5.02
C LEU A 31 38.57 7.67 5.97
N PRO A 32 38.03 8.87 6.27
CA PRO A 32 36.77 8.97 6.99
C PRO A 32 35.71 8.19 6.20
N ARG A 33 34.98 7.31 6.88
CA ARG A 33 33.84 6.64 6.28
C ARG A 33 32.89 7.72 5.75
N PRO A 34 32.39 7.64 4.50
CA PRO A 34 31.24 8.45 4.16
C PRO A 34 30.14 8.09 5.14
N PHE A 35 29.56 9.12 5.76
CA PHE A 35 28.28 9.01 6.44
C PHE A 35 27.26 8.62 5.37
N VAL A 36 27.17 7.31 5.11
CA VAL A 36 26.05 6.76 4.40
C VAL A 36 24.91 6.86 5.40
N ASP A 37 24.12 7.92 5.28
CA ASP A 37 22.74 7.91 5.74
C ASP A 37 22.08 6.70 5.05
N LEU A 38 22.09 5.56 5.73
CA LEU A 38 21.28 4.42 5.37
C LEU A 38 19.86 4.73 5.87
N PRO A 39 18.89 5.07 5.00
CA PRO A 39 17.51 5.25 5.43
C PRO A 39 16.90 3.92 5.94
N HIS A 40 17.56 2.79 5.68
CA HIS A 40 17.01 1.46 5.91
C HIS A 40 17.05 0.98 7.37
N LEU A 41 17.99 1.46 8.20
CA LEU A 41 18.06 1.04 9.62
C LEU A 41 17.01 1.73 10.49
N ARG A 42 16.59 2.96 10.15
CA ARG A 42 15.49 3.65 10.84
C ARG A 42 14.13 3.02 10.50
N HIS A 43 13.99 2.41 9.32
CA HIS A 43 12.78 1.67 8.94
C HIS A 43 12.62 0.34 9.70
N GLU A 44 13.70 -0.37 10.03
CA GLU A 44 13.58 -1.60 10.82
C GLU A 44 13.22 -1.35 12.29
N GLN A 45 13.68 -0.25 12.88
CA GLN A 45 13.29 0.12 14.24
C GLN A 45 11.84 0.68 14.30
N ARG A 46 11.39 1.38 13.26
CA ARG A 46 9.98 1.85 13.07
C ARG A 46 8.97 0.69 13.02
N LEU A 47 9.44 -0.49 12.64
CA LEU A 47 8.66 -1.72 12.55
C LEU A 47 8.50 -2.41 13.92
N GLN A 48 9.28 -2.05 14.94
CA GLN A 48 9.29 -2.73 16.23
C GLN A 48 8.39 -2.05 17.28
N GLU A 49 8.16 -0.74 17.17
CA GLU A 49 7.30 0.02 18.09
C GLU A 49 5.79 -0.08 17.78
N ASN A 50 5.42 -0.52 16.58
CA ASN A 50 4.01 -0.70 16.18
C ASN A 50 3.56 -2.16 16.31
N GLY A 51 3.86 -2.77 17.46
CA GLY A 51 3.58 -4.18 17.75
C GLY A 51 2.10 -4.52 17.62
N GLU A 52 1.22 -3.69 18.16
CA GLU A 52 -0.23 -3.96 18.16
C GLU A 52 -0.88 -3.83 16.78
N LEU A 53 -0.49 -2.82 15.98
CA LEU A 53 -0.96 -2.67 14.60
C LEU A 53 -0.43 -3.80 13.70
N LYS A 54 0.84 -4.19 13.89
CA LYS A 54 1.40 -5.34 13.18
C LYS A 54 0.75 -6.64 13.60
N GLN A 55 0.48 -6.81 14.89
CA GLN A 55 -0.19 -8.00 15.42
C GLN A 55 -1.64 -8.05 14.96
N TRP A 56 -2.34 -6.91 14.90
CA TRP A 56 -3.64 -6.78 14.26
C TRP A 56 -3.59 -7.17 12.78
N LEU A 57 -2.61 -6.67 12.00
CA LEU A 57 -2.37 -7.04 10.59
C LEU A 57 -1.89 -8.49 10.40
N GLN A 58 -1.13 -9.06 11.33
CA GLN A 58 -0.65 -10.46 11.26
C GLN A 58 -1.76 -11.45 11.61
N ASN A 59 -2.65 -11.06 12.52
CA ASN A 59 -3.86 -11.82 12.85
C ASN A 59 -4.89 -11.80 11.69
N GLN A 60 -4.65 -11.03 10.62
CA GLN A 60 -5.39 -11.09 9.35
C GLN A 60 -4.92 -12.22 8.42
N GLN A 61 -3.95 -13.06 8.82
CA GLN A 61 -3.71 -14.31 8.10
C GLN A 61 -4.96 -15.20 8.20
N PRO A 62 -5.41 -15.81 7.09
CA PRO A 62 -6.62 -16.61 7.09
C PRO A 62 -6.49 -17.73 8.13
N ILE A 63 -7.51 -17.88 8.97
CA ILE A 63 -7.72 -19.13 9.72
C ILE A 63 -7.79 -20.22 8.64
N MET A 64 -6.73 -21.02 8.53
CA MET A 64 -6.80 -22.27 7.80
C MET A 64 -7.84 -23.10 8.52
N THR A 65 -9.03 -23.21 7.93
CA THR A 65 -10.06 -24.12 8.38
C THR A 65 -9.43 -25.51 8.48
N PRO A 66 -9.48 -26.20 9.63
CA PRO A 66 -9.05 -27.58 9.68
C PRO A 66 -9.93 -28.36 8.70
N ASN A 67 -9.31 -29.28 7.97
CA ASN A 67 -9.95 -30.18 7.04
C ASN A 67 -10.97 -31.05 7.81
N ILE A 68 -12.20 -30.54 7.98
CA ILE A 68 -13.30 -31.28 8.59
C ILE A 68 -13.79 -32.25 7.51
N ALA A 69 -13.46 -33.53 7.71
CA ALA A 69 -14.06 -34.61 6.96
C ALA A 69 -15.59 -34.53 7.10
N MET A 70 -16.27 -34.36 5.97
CA MET A 70 -17.71 -34.25 5.87
C MET A 70 -18.35 -35.63 6.17
N PRO A 71 -19.25 -35.79 7.15
CA PRO A 71 -20.09 -36.98 7.24
C PRO A 71 -21.21 -36.91 6.17
N PRO A 72 -21.77 -38.06 5.73
CA PRO A 72 -22.75 -38.06 4.66
C PRO A 72 -24.12 -37.55 5.15
N SER A 73 -24.62 -36.54 4.45
CA SER A 73 -26.03 -36.17 4.19
C SER A 73 -27.10 -36.57 5.22
N GLU A 74 -27.60 -35.56 5.96
CA GLU A 74 -28.99 -35.54 6.42
C GLU A 74 -29.71 -34.29 5.89
N GLU A 75 -30.82 -34.58 5.23
CA GLU A 75 -31.75 -33.72 4.51
C GLU A 75 -32.49 -32.79 5.49
N SER A 76 -31.89 -31.64 5.82
CA SER A 76 -32.55 -30.60 6.60
C SER A 76 -33.19 -29.55 5.68
N ARG A 77 -34.52 -29.65 5.59
CA ARG A 77 -35.44 -28.73 4.93
C ARG A 77 -35.15 -27.28 5.35
N ARG A 78 -34.64 -26.45 4.43
CA ARG A 78 -34.62 -24.99 4.59
C ARG A 78 -35.98 -24.42 4.13
N PRO A 79 -36.52 -23.41 4.81
CA PRO A 79 -37.75 -22.75 4.37
C PRO A 79 -37.50 -22.02 3.03
N PRO A 80 -38.50 -21.91 2.14
CA PRO A 80 -38.32 -21.22 0.88
C PRO A 80 -38.59 -19.73 1.07
N ASP A 81 -37.62 -18.84 0.81
CA ASP A 81 -37.95 -17.44 0.50
C ASP A 81 -36.89 -16.75 -0.39
N SER A 82 -37.18 -16.75 -1.69
CA SER A 82 -37.13 -15.62 -2.64
C SER A 82 -35.89 -14.70 -2.71
N GLY A 83 -35.01 -14.93 -3.69
CA GLY A 83 -34.14 -13.86 -4.26
C GLY A 83 -32.82 -14.36 -4.86
N SER A 84 -32.76 -14.47 -6.19
CA SER A 84 -31.59 -14.80 -7.04
C SER A 84 -30.82 -16.10 -6.69
N ASP A 85 -31.08 -17.15 -7.46
CA ASP A 85 -30.62 -18.54 -7.25
C ASP A 85 -29.11 -18.78 -7.54
N GLY A 86 -28.25 -17.78 -7.32
CA GLY A 86 -26.83 -17.82 -7.69
C GLY A 86 -25.91 -17.20 -6.63
N PRO A 87 -24.62 -17.60 -6.59
CA PRO A 87 -23.65 -17.08 -5.63
C PRO A 87 -23.58 -15.56 -5.71
N VAL A 88 -23.37 -14.92 -4.57
CA VAL A 88 -23.18 -13.47 -4.44
C VAL A 88 -21.70 -13.11 -4.32
N ILE A 89 -21.37 -11.83 -4.38
CA ILE A 89 -19.99 -11.31 -4.29
C ILE A 89 -19.25 -11.84 -3.04
N SER A 90 -19.91 -11.87 -1.88
CA SER A 90 -19.32 -12.34 -0.62
C SER A 90 -18.93 -13.82 -0.65
N ASP A 91 -19.60 -14.64 -1.47
CA ASP A 91 -19.29 -16.07 -1.62
C ASP A 91 -18.06 -16.32 -2.50
N VAL A 92 -17.72 -15.38 -3.37
CA VAL A 92 -16.71 -15.57 -4.43
C VAL A 92 -15.40 -14.83 -4.15
N LEU A 93 -15.45 -13.64 -3.55
CA LEU A 93 -14.26 -12.85 -3.22
C LEU A 93 -13.22 -13.64 -2.40
N PRO A 94 -13.59 -14.38 -1.33
CA PRO A 94 -12.60 -15.10 -0.51
C PRO A 94 -11.94 -16.30 -1.22
N LYS A 95 -12.54 -16.81 -2.30
CA LYS A 95 -12.03 -18.00 -3.02
C LYS A 95 -10.85 -17.64 -3.93
N ASN A 96 -10.75 -16.38 -4.34
CA ASN A 96 -9.71 -15.93 -5.24
C ASN A 96 -8.41 -15.58 -4.49
N ARG A 97 -7.43 -16.48 -4.56
CA ARG A 97 -6.13 -16.31 -3.89
C ARG A 97 -5.31 -15.11 -4.38
N GLY A 98 -5.56 -14.63 -5.60
CA GLY A 98 -4.83 -13.51 -6.20
C GLY A 98 -5.22 -12.14 -5.64
N ILE A 99 -6.37 -12.05 -4.97
CA ILE A 99 -6.95 -10.80 -4.42
C ILE A 99 -7.29 -10.93 -2.93
N ASN A 100 -6.77 -11.95 -2.24
CA ASN A 100 -7.17 -12.27 -0.87
C ASN A 100 -6.88 -11.13 0.14
N ILE A 101 -5.86 -10.29 -0.10
CA ILE A 101 -5.58 -9.11 0.73
C ILE A 101 -6.73 -8.12 0.63
N PHE A 102 -7.26 -7.87 -0.57
CA PHE A 102 -8.40 -6.98 -0.75
C PHE A 102 -9.68 -7.60 -0.17
N ALA A 103 -9.92 -8.88 -0.43
CA ALA A 103 -11.09 -9.60 0.05
C ALA A 103 -11.18 -9.69 1.59
N SER A 104 -10.05 -9.71 2.31
CA SER A 104 -10.07 -9.64 3.77
C SER A 104 -10.50 -8.25 4.26
N LEU A 105 -10.00 -7.19 3.63
CA LEU A 105 -10.32 -5.80 4.01
C LEU A 105 -11.80 -5.48 3.85
N THR A 106 -12.48 -6.03 2.84
CA THR A 106 -13.91 -5.75 2.62
C THR A 106 -14.79 -6.25 3.77
N ARG A 107 -14.38 -7.33 4.44
CA ARG A 107 -15.13 -7.96 5.55
C ARG A 107 -15.01 -7.19 6.87
N ASP A 108 -13.98 -6.35 7.01
CA ASP A 108 -13.78 -5.52 8.21
C ASP A 108 -14.77 -4.35 8.30
N PHE A 109 -15.50 -4.06 7.22
CA PHE A 109 -16.43 -2.95 7.11
C PHE A 109 -17.86 -3.44 6.88
N GLU A 110 -18.64 -3.52 7.95
CA GLU A 110 -20.03 -3.99 7.95
C GLU A 110 -20.89 -3.45 6.79
N PRO A 111 -20.88 -2.14 6.46
CA PRO A 111 -21.70 -1.62 5.35
C PRO A 111 -21.32 -2.19 3.98
N ILE A 112 -20.06 -2.59 3.80
CA ILE A 112 -19.54 -3.19 2.57
C ILE A 112 -19.91 -4.66 2.52
N ASP A 113 -19.65 -5.41 3.60
CA ASP A 113 -20.01 -6.83 3.70
C ASP A 113 -21.51 -7.05 3.53
N SER A 114 -22.33 -6.24 4.22
CA SER A 114 -23.79 -6.24 4.06
C SER A 114 -24.23 -5.99 2.61
N ARG A 115 -23.58 -5.06 1.90
CA ARG A 115 -23.90 -4.76 0.49
C ARG A 115 -23.51 -5.91 -0.44
N PHE A 116 -22.39 -6.60 -0.18
CA PHE A 116 -21.96 -7.75 -0.98
C PHE A 116 -22.81 -9.00 -0.74
N ASN A 117 -23.45 -9.10 0.42
CA ASN A 117 -24.43 -10.14 0.74
C ASN A 117 -25.84 -9.85 0.19
N ASP A 118 -26.18 -8.58 -0.11
CA ASP A 118 -27.50 -8.19 -0.60
C ASP A 118 -27.63 -8.45 -2.11
N ALA A 119 -28.45 -9.43 -2.46
CA ALA A 119 -28.78 -9.82 -3.83
C ALA A 119 -29.38 -8.68 -4.67
N THR A 120 -29.98 -7.67 -4.04
CA THR A 120 -30.64 -6.55 -4.73
C THR A 120 -29.69 -5.39 -5.05
N LYS A 121 -28.44 -5.44 -4.56
CA LYS A 121 -27.46 -4.37 -4.71
C LYS A 121 -26.39 -4.76 -5.71
N ASN A 122 -26.68 -4.51 -6.99
CA ASN A 122 -25.72 -4.75 -8.06
C ASN A 122 -24.50 -3.84 -7.94
N VAL A 123 -23.30 -4.43 -7.87
CA VAL A 123 -22.04 -3.69 -7.81
C VAL A 123 -20.96 -4.32 -8.68
N THR A 124 -20.05 -3.52 -9.20
CA THR A 124 -18.81 -4.00 -9.82
C THR A 124 -17.67 -3.76 -8.84
N VAL A 125 -17.02 -4.84 -8.42
CA VAL A 125 -15.89 -4.82 -7.49
C VAL A 125 -14.59 -4.80 -8.28
N LEU A 126 -13.82 -3.73 -8.12
CA LEU A 126 -12.52 -3.55 -8.75
C LEU A 126 -11.44 -4.05 -7.80
N ALA A 127 -11.16 -5.35 -7.80
CA ALA A 127 -10.25 -5.97 -6.85
C ALA A 127 -8.77 -5.88 -7.31
N PRO A 128 -7.91 -5.09 -6.65
CA PRO A 128 -6.49 -5.06 -6.96
C PRO A 128 -5.83 -6.39 -6.60
N ARG A 129 -4.94 -6.88 -7.47
CA ARG A 129 -4.12 -8.05 -7.14
C ARG A 129 -3.27 -7.79 -5.91
N ASN A 130 -2.96 -8.86 -5.19
CA ASN A 130 -2.07 -8.81 -4.03
C ASN A 130 -0.73 -8.13 -4.35
N SER A 131 -0.16 -8.40 -5.52
CA SER A 131 1.07 -7.77 -5.99
C SER A 131 0.92 -6.26 -6.20
N ALA A 132 -0.24 -5.79 -6.66
CA ALA A 132 -0.53 -4.37 -6.82
C ALA A 132 -0.60 -3.66 -5.46
N ILE A 133 -1.27 -4.25 -4.47
CA ILE A 133 -1.33 -3.69 -3.10
C ILE A 133 0.05 -3.71 -2.43
N GLN A 134 0.79 -4.81 -2.56
CA GLN A 134 2.13 -4.96 -1.99
C GLN A 134 3.16 -4.02 -2.63
N GLY A 135 2.98 -3.71 -3.91
CA GLY A 135 3.82 -2.79 -4.67
C GLY A 135 3.55 -1.31 -4.42
N LEU A 136 2.56 -0.96 -3.58
CA LEU A 136 2.27 0.43 -3.25
C LEU A 136 3.46 1.08 -2.52
N PRO A 137 3.78 2.37 -2.83
CA PRO A 137 4.88 3.08 -2.19
C PRO A 137 4.63 3.36 -0.69
N ARG A 138 3.35 3.37 -0.30
CA ARG A 138 2.86 3.52 1.08
C ARG A 138 1.77 2.51 1.33
N LYS A 139 1.52 2.20 2.59
CA LYS A 139 0.45 1.27 2.95
C LYS A 139 -0.93 1.90 2.74
N PRO A 140 -1.98 1.11 2.44
CA PRO A 140 -3.33 1.64 2.22
C PRO A 140 -3.94 2.42 3.40
N TRP A 141 -3.47 2.15 4.61
CA TRP A 141 -3.93 2.84 5.83
C TRP A 141 -3.16 4.13 6.13
N GLU A 142 -2.04 4.39 5.44
CA GLU A 142 -1.23 5.58 5.64
C GLU A 142 -1.74 6.70 4.74
N ASN A 143 -1.83 7.93 5.26
CA ASN A 143 -2.25 9.15 4.57
C ASN A 143 -1.21 10.25 4.82
N LEU A 144 -0.85 10.98 3.77
CA LEU A 144 0.10 12.08 3.84
C LEU A 144 -0.43 13.24 4.69
N ASP A 145 -1.74 13.49 4.67
CA ASP A 145 -2.36 14.56 5.46
C ASP A 145 -2.31 14.24 6.96
N ASP A 146 -2.47 12.97 7.34
CA ASP A 146 -2.31 12.53 8.73
C ASP A 146 -0.87 12.76 9.22
N TYR A 147 0.13 12.49 8.37
CA TYR A 147 1.52 12.79 8.71
C TYR A 147 1.81 14.29 8.79
N ALA A 148 1.22 15.08 7.89
CA ALA A 148 1.36 16.53 7.93
C ALA A 148 0.77 17.12 9.21
N GLN A 149 -0.34 16.55 9.70
CA GLN A 149 -1.06 17.06 10.87
C GLN A 149 -0.48 16.54 12.20
N PHE A 150 -0.15 15.26 12.29
CA PHE A 150 0.22 14.60 13.56
C PHE A 150 1.69 14.20 13.65
N GLY A 151 2.41 14.22 12.53
CA GLY A 151 3.79 13.77 12.42
C GLY A 151 3.92 12.25 12.27
N GLU A 152 5.03 11.80 11.68
CA GLU A 152 5.25 10.39 11.33
C GLU A 152 5.14 9.42 12.51
N ALA A 153 5.57 9.82 13.71
CA ALA A 153 5.56 8.97 14.89
C ALA A 153 4.16 8.80 15.48
N LYS A 154 3.35 9.87 15.50
CA LYS A 154 2.09 9.91 16.24
C LYS A 154 0.84 9.73 15.38
N ALA A 155 0.96 9.85 14.05
CA ALA A 155 -0.19 9.78 13.13
C ALA A 155 -1.02 8.50 13.32
N TYR A 156 -0.38 7.38 13.66
CA TYR A 156 -1.06 6.09 13.86
C TYR A 156 -0.77 5.46 15.22
N GLU A 157 -0.33 6.25 16.20
CA GLU A 157 -0.08 5.79 17.56
C GLU A 157 -1.37 5.90 18.41
N GLY A 158 -1.58 4.90 19.29
CA GLY A 158 -2.72 4.85 20.20
C GLY A 158 -4.08 4.67 19.49
N GLN A 159 -5.16 4.73 20.27
CA GLN A 159 -6.51 4.46 19.78
C GLN A 159 -6.94 5.40 18.64
N GLU A 160 -6.68 6.71 18.78
CA GLU A 160 -7.02 7.70 17.75
C GLU A 160 -6.26 7.43 16.43
N GLY A 161 -4.99 7.02 16.54
CA GLY A 161 -4.20 6.62 15.38
C GLY A 161 -4.76 5.37 14.69
N GLN A 162 -5.17 4.37 15.47
CA GLN A 162 -5.82 3.16 14.94
C GLN A 162 -7.13 3.50 14.23
N ASP A 163 -7.94 4.40 14.79
CA ASP A 163 -9.21 4.82 14.19
C ASP A 163 -8.98 5.57 12.87
N ARG A 164 -7.94 6.41 12.78
CA ARG A 164 -7.52 7.04 11.50
C ARG A 164 -7.09 6.00 10.46
N ALA A 165 -6.24 5.05 10.86
CA ALA A 165 -5.80 3.98 9.97
C ALA A 165 -6.97 3.14 9.44
N LYS A 166 -7.94 2.81 10.31
CA LYS A 166 -9.17 2.10 9.94
C LYS A 166 -10.04 2.92 9.00
N SER A 167 -10.16 4.24 9.23
CA SER A 167 -10.88 5.15 8.33
C SER A 167 -10.24 5.21 6.94
N ASN A 168 -8.91 5.30 6.87
CA ASN A 168 -8.17 5.28 5.61
C ASN A 168 -8.38 3.96 4.84
N LEU A 169 -8.36 2.82 5.53
CA LEU A 169 -8.68 1.53 4.92
C LEU A 169 -10.11 1.45 4.39
N LYS A 170 -11.07 2.03 5.11
CA LYS A 170 -12.45 2.12 4.64
C LYS A 170 -12.53 2.89 3.32
N ARG A 171 -11.88 4.06 3.24
CA ARG A 171 -11.83 4.87 2.01
C ARG A 171 -11.16 4.12 0.86
N PHE A 172 -10.06 3.42 1.16
CA PHE A 172 -9.39 2.56 0.18
C PHE A 172 -10.35 1.50 -0.38
N VAL A 173 -11.09 0.77 0.47
CA VAL A 173 -12.05 -0.24 0.01
C VAL A 173 -13.18 0.40 -0.79
N GLU A 174 -13.76 1.51 -0.30
CA GLU A 174 -14.87 2.21 -0.94
C GLU A 174 -14.53 2.74 -2.34
N ALA A 175 -13.30 3.20 -2.56
CA ALA A 175 -12.82 3.64 -3.87
C ALA A 175 -12.77 2.52 -4.93
N HIS A 176 -12.75 1.25 -4.50
CA HIS A 176 -12.70 0.08 -5.38
C HIS A 176 -14.09 -0.53 -5.65
N ILE A 177 -15.16 0.13 -5.22
CA ILE A 177 -16.53 -0.38 -5.36
C ILE A 177 -17.33 0.59 -6.21
N VAL A 178 -17.76 0.11 -7.39
CA VAL A 178 -18.66 0.82 -8.28
C VAL A 178 -20.09 0.33 -8.01
N PRO A 179 -21.02 1.18 -7.54
CA PRO A 179 -22.38 0.78 -7.16
C PRO A 179 -23.32 0.57 -8.37
N ARG A 180 -22.81 -0.02 -9.45
CA ARG A 180 -23.52 -0.32 -10.69
C ARG A 180 -22.95 -1.60 -11.30
N SER A 181 -23.80 -2.54 -11.68
CA SER A 181 -23.48 -3.66 -12.56
C SER A 181 -24.74 -4.08 -13.34
N PRO A 182 -24.64 -4.41 -14.65
CA PRO A 182 -23.43 -4.29 -15.48
C PRO A 182 -23.01 -2.82 -15.67
N TRP A 183 -21.70 -2.59 -15.81
CA TRP A 183 -21.12 -1.27 -16.00
C TRP A 183 -20.63 -1.11 -17.44
N ASN A 184 -21.30 -0.25 -18.23
CA ASN A 184 -20.99 -0.13 -19.67
C ASN A 184 -19.74 0.70 -19.94
N GLU A 185 -19.13 0.47 -21.11
CA GLU A 185 -17.96 1.21 -21.57
C GLU A 185 -18.25 2.71 -21.70
N GLY A 186 -17.34 3.54 -21.20
CA GLY A 186 -17.47 5.00 -21.24
C GLY A 186 -18.45 5.58 -20.22
N ASP A 187 -19.25 4.77 -19.52
CA ASP A 187 -20.15 5.26 -18.48
C ASP A 187 -19.33 5.75 -17.27
N GLU A 188 -19.43 7.04 -16.98
CA GLU A 188 -18.84 7.63 -15.77
C GLU A 188 -19.74 7.34 -14.56
N VAL A 189 -19.19 6.65 -13.55
CA VAL A 189 -19.90 6.25 -12.34
C VAL A 189 -19.08 6.62 -11.11
N GLU A 190 -19.75 7.20 -10.11
CA GLU A 190 -19.15 7.52 -8.82
C GLU A 190 -19.02 6.25 -7.96
N THR A 191 -17.83 5.99 -7.45
CA THR A 191 -17.54 4.91 -6.50
C THR A 191 -18.16 5.20 -5.14
N LEU A 192 -18.20 4.21 -4.25
CA LEU A 192 -18.59 4.48 -2.86
C LEU A 192 -17.62 5.43 -2.15
N GLY A 193 -16.39 5.57 -2.66
CA GLY A 193 -15.39 6.53 -2.17
C GLY A 193 -15.60 7.96 -2.68
N GLY A 194 -16.57 8.20 -3.57
CA GLY A 194 -16.89 9.52 -4.12
C GLY A 194 -16.08 9.93 -5.36
N ASP A 195 -15.06 9.15 -5.74
CA ASP A 195 -14.32 9.37 -6.98
C ASP A 195 -15.06 8.76 -8.17
N LYS A 196 -15.05 9.47 -9.29
CA LYS A 196 -15.70 9.03 -10.52
C LYS A 196 -14.76 8.22 -11.39
N LEU A 197 -15.23 7.06 -11.83
CA LEU A 197 -14.50 6.17 -12.71
C LEU A 197 -15.26 5.98 -14.02
N SER A 198 -14.53 5.70 -15.10
CA SER A 198 -15.04 5.14 -16.35
C SER A 198 -14.09 4.03 -16.80
N TRP A 199 -14.49 3.20 -17.76
CA TRP A 199 -13.57 2.27 -18.39
C TRP A 199 -13.65 2.37 -19.90
N THR A 200 -12.54 2.03 -20.55
CA THR A 200 -12.40 2.02 -22.01
C THR A 200 -11.73 0.74 -22.44
N LYS A 201 -12.08 0.24 -23.61
CA LYS A 201 -11.43 -0.90 -24.25
C LYS A 201 -10.45 -0.42 -25.31
N ASP A 202 -9.22 -0.89 -25.23
CA ASP A 202 -8.20 -0.70 -26.27
C ASP A 202 -7.72 -2.07 -26.75
N GLY A 203 -8.14 -2.44 -27.96
CA GLY A 203 -7.98 -3.79 -28.50
C GLY A 203 -8.68 -4.83 -27.61
N ASP A 204 -7.92 -5.77 -27.06
CA ASP A 204 -8.41 -6.81 -26.15
C ASP A 204 -8.27 -6.45 -24.67
N LYS A 205 -7.73 -5.27 -24.35
CA LYS A 205 -7.46 -4.83 -22.98
C LYS A 205 -8.50 -3.83 -22.49
N ILE A 206 -8.85 -3.92 -21.21
CA ILE A 206 -9.75 -2.99 -20.54
C ILE A 206 -8.93 -2.12 -19.59
N PHE A 207 -9.19 -0.81 -19.61
CA PHE A 207 -8.53 0.17 -18.77
C PHE A 207 -9.54 0.98 -17.95
N ILE A 208 -9.29 1.11 -16.65
CA ILE A 208 -10.04 2.00 -15.76
C ILE A 208 -9.42 3.39 -15.79
N GLN A 209 -10.29 4.40 -15.86
CA GLN A 209 -9.96 5.82 -15.82
C GLN A 209 -10.63 6.49 -14.61
N PRO A 210 -9.99 7.52 -14.02
CA PRO A 210 -8.65 7.99 -14.30
C PRO A 210 -7.58 7.03 -13.76
N GLY A 211 -6.37 7.10 -14.32
CA GLY A 211 -5.19 6.35 -13.84
C GLY A 211 -4.69 5.28 -14.80
N ASN A 212 -5.41 5.02 -15.89
CA ASN A 212 -5.03 4.06 -16.92
C ASN A 212 -4.67 2.67 -16.36
N ILE A 213 -5.53 2.16 -15.48
CA ILE A 213 -5.29 0.92 -14.73
C ILE A 213 -5.82 -0.25 -15.55
N GLU A 214 -4.93 -1.16 -15.95
CA GLU A 214 -5.31 -2.36 -16.70
C GLU A 214 -6.10 -3.34 -15.82
N VAL A 215 -7.23 -3.82 -16.36
CA VAL A 215 -7.96 -4.97 -15.83
C VAL A 215 -7.28 -6.24 -16.35
N ASP A 216 -6.80 -7.06 -15.42
CA ASP A 216 -6.14 -8.34 -15.70
C ASP A 216 -7.16 -9.36 -16.23
N SER A 217 -8.31 -9.44 -15.57
CA SER A 217 -9.42 -10.32 -15.96
C SER A 217 -10.72 -9.94 -15.26
N ILE A 218 -11.85 -10.30 -15.86
CA ILE A 218 -13.15 -10.33 -15.18
C ILE A 218 -13.26 -11.74 -14.58
N ALA A 219 -13.11 -11.85 -13.27
CA ALA A 219 -12.94 -13.13 -12.60
C ALA A 219 -14.25 -13.92 -12.54
N GLU A 220 -15.31 -13.27 -12.06
CA GLU A 220 -16.60 -13.91 -11.82
C GLU A 220 -17.74 -12.90 -12.05
N GLN A 221 -18.81 -13.39 -12.67
CA GLN A 221 -20.10 -12.71 -12.77
C GLN A 221 -21.07 -13.45 -11.85
N VAL A 222 -21.63 -12.74 -10.90
CA VAL A 222 -22.44 -13.25 -9.79
C VAL A 222 -23.83 -12.62 -9.81
N SER A 223 -24.73 -13.14 -8.98
CA SER A 223 -26.14 -12.72 -8.97
C SER A 223 -26.32 -11.22 -8.68
N ASN A 224 -25.44 -10.64 -7.88
CA ASN A 224 -25.46 -9.23 -7.48
C ASN A 224 -24.26 -8.42 -7.99
N GLY A 225 -23.61 -8.85 -9.09
CA GLY A 225 -22.55 -8.04 -9.69
C GLY A 225 -21.42 -8.77 -10.39
N GLU A 226 -20.28 -8.09 -10.44
CA GLU A 226 -19.08 -8.57 -11.14
C GLU A 226 -17.83 -8.30 -10.33
N VAL A 227 -16.85 -9.20 -10.41
CA VAL A 227 -15.52 -9.03 -9.79
C VAL A 227 -14.47 -8.90 -10.87
N TRP A 228 -13.82 -7.74 -10.94
CA TRP A 228 -12.80 -7.41 -11.92
C TRP A 228 -11.45 -7.33 -11.21
N ILE A 229 -10.46 -8.07 -11.70
CA ILE A 229 -9.11 -8.09 -11.13
C ILE A 229 -8.27 -7.01 -11.78
N LEU A 230 -7.64 -6.16 -10.97
CA LEU A 230 -6.82 -5.05 -11.46
C LEU A 230 -5.32 -5.29 -11.30
N ASN A 231 -4.55 -4.85 -12.31
CA ASN A 231 -3.08 -4.80 -12.26
C ASN A 231 -2.53 -3.62 -11.44
N GLY A 232 -3.40 -2.70 -11.05
CA GLY A 232 -3.09 -1.53 -10.22
C GLY A 232 -4.13 -1.32 -9.13
N VAL A 233 -4.04 -0.17 -8.46
CA VAL A 233 -4.91 0.24 -7.35
C VAL A 233 -5.61 1.53 -7.74
N ILE A 234 -6.92 1.61 -7.50
CA ILE A 234 -7.70 2.83 -7.69
C ILE A 234 -7.19 3.88 -6.69
N ASN A 235 -6.97 5.10 -7.17
CA ASN A 235 -6.57 6.19 -6.30
C ASN A 235 -7.70 6.52 -5.31
N TYR A 236 -7.32 6.88 -4.09
CA TYR A 236 -8.25 7.18 -3.00
C TYR A 236 -7.72 8.38 -2.22
N ARG A 237 -8.63 9.20 -1.71
CA ARG A 237 -8.33 10.40 -0.93
C ARG A 237 -8.62 10.16 0.55
#